data_AF-A0AAV1GV91-F1
#
_entry.id   AF-A0AAV1GV91-F1
#
_cell.length_a   1.000
_cell.length_b   1.000
_cell.length_c   1.000
_cell.angle_alpha   90.00
_cell.angle_beta   90.00
_cell.angle_gamma   90.00
#
_symmetry.space_group_name_H-M   'P 1'
#
loop_
_entity.id
_entity.type
_entity.pdbx_description
1 polymer ?
#
loop_
_entity_poly.entity_id
_entity_poly.type
_entity_poly.pdbx_seq_one_letter_code
_entity_poly.pdbx_strand_id
1 'polypeptide(L)' 'MNRQIIVARRTIFSSVRRQVDNKVPQKQKVFQEDNGIPVHLKGGTVDALLYRTTMMLTVLGTGYVVYELVTAAFPQKKD' A
#
# COMPACT_ATOMS: atom_id res chain seq x y z
N MET A 1 -28.36 -13.33 -57.59
CA MET A 1 -27.22 -13.34 -56.65
C MET A 1 -27.35 -12.11 -55.77
N ASN A 2 -27.62 -12.28 -54.47
CA ASN A 2 -27.32 -11.32 -53.37
C ASN A 2 -27.92 -11.89 -52.06
N ARG A 3 -27.08 -12.56 -51.27
CA ARG A 3 -27.45 -13.10 -49.95
C ARG A 3 -27.34 -11.97 -48.92
N GLN A 4 -28.47 -11.60 -48.30
CA GLN A 4 -28.47 -10.75 -47.12
C GLN A 4 -28.16 -11.62 -45.90
N ILE A 5 -26.92 -11.59 -45.43
CA ILE A 5 -26.53 -12.23 -44.17
C ILE A 5 -26.98 -11.31 -43.03
N ILE A 6 -28.09 -11.63 -42.39
CA ILE A 6 -28.47 -11.02 -41.10
C ILE A 6 -27.57 -11.64 -40.02
N VAL A 7 -26.43 -11.02 -39.77
CA VAL A 7 -25.64 -11.34 -38.57
C VAL A 7 -26.33 -10.68 -37.38
N ALA A 8 -27.04 -11.47 -36.59
CA ALA A 8 -27.54 -11.02 -35.30
C ALA A 8 -26.34 -10.60 -34.42
N ARG A 9 -26.20 -9.30 -34.15
CA ARG A 9 -25.29 -8.78 -33.12
C ARG A 9 -25.82 -9.22 -31.75
N ARG A 10 -25.54 -10.46 -31.36
CA ARG A 10 -25.67 -10.88 -29.95
C ARG A 10 -24.49 -10.29 -29.20
N THR A 11 -24.73 -9.21 -28.46
CA THR A 11 -23.77 -8.67 -27.49
C THR A 11 -23.67 -9.66 -26.33
N ILE A 12 -22.63 -10.50 -26.32
CA ILE A 12 -22.49 -11.63 -25.35
C ILE A 12 -21.80 -11.19 -24.03
N PHE A 13 -21.55 -9.89 -23.82
CA PHE A 13 -20.87 -9.42 -22.62
C PHE A 13 -21.76 -8.47 -21.82
N SER A 14 -22.46 -9.01 -20.83
CA SER A 14 -23.29 -8.29 -19.85
C SER A 14 -22.51 -7.93 -18.57
N SER A 15 -21.19 -7.85 -18.62
CA SER A 15 -20.42 -7.36 -17.47
C SER A 15 -20.78 -5.89 -17.24
N VAL A 16 -21.50 -5.60 -16.15
CA VAL A 16 -21.71 -4.24 -15.64
C VAL A 16 -20.32 -3.63 -15.45
N ARG A 17 -19.90 -2.73 -16.35
CA ARG A 17 -18.68 -1.95 -16.13
C ARG A 17 -18.96 -1.06 -14.92
N ARG A 18 -18.41 -1.41 -13.74
CA ARG A 18 -18.29 -0.45 -12.64
C ARG A 18 -17.28 0.60 -13.10
N GLN A 19 -17.77 1.59 -13.83
CA GLN A 19 -16.97 2.74 -14.22
C GLN A 19 -16.72 3.53 -12.92
N VAL A 20 -15.56 3.32 -12.32
CA VAL A 20 -15.10 4.11 -11.18
C VAL A 20 -14.60 5.43 -11.74
N ASP A 21 -14.95 6.54 -11.09
CA ASP A 21 -14.45 7.86 -11.47
C ASP A 21 -12.92 7.90 -11.45
N ASN A 22 -12.34 8.56 -12.44
CA ASN A 22 -10.91 8.86 -12.41
C ASN A 22 -10.60 9.83 -11.26
N LYS A 23 -9.83 9.35 -10.27
CA LYS A 23 -9.36 10.14 -9.12
C LYS A 23 -7.89 10.59 -9.22
N VAL A 24 -7.22 10.34 -10.36
CA VAL A 24 -5.80 10.66 -10.55
C VAL A 24 -5.52 12.17 -10.43
N PRO A 25 -6.28 13.08 -11.07
CA PRO A 25 -6.01 14.52 -10.95
C PRO A 25 -6.08 15.03 -9.49
N GLN A 26 -6.99 14.47 -8.69
CA GLN A 26 -7.16 14.82 -7.28
C GLN A 26 -5.96 14.35 -6.46
N LYS A 27 -5.46 13.13 -6.72
CA LYS A 27 -4.25 12.61 -6.05
C LYS A 27 -2.99 13.37 -6.48
N GLN A 28 -2.87 13.71 -7.76
CA GLN A 28 -1.77 14.53 -8.26
C GLN A 28 -1.73 15.88 -7.55
N LYS A 29 -2.88 16.56 -7.38
CA LYS A 29 -2.94 17.83 -6.64
C LYS A 29 -2.41 17.70 -5.21
N VAL A 30 -2.81 16.65 -4.48
CA VAL A 30 -2.36 16.43 -3.09
C VAL A 30 -0.86 16.12 -3.04
N PHE A 31 -0.35 15.23 -3.90
CA PHE A 31 1.06 14.83 -3.87
C PHE A 31 2.01 15.83 -4.54
N GLN A 32 1.51 16.78 -5.32
CA GLN A 32 2.30 17.85 -5.94
C GLN A 32 2.16 19.20 -5.24
N GLU A 33 1.33 19.31 -4.20
CA GLU A 33 1.26 20.51 -3.36
C GLU A 33 2.64 20.85 -2.79
N ASP A 34 3.09 22.09 -2.95
CA ASP A 34 4.41 22.55 -2.49
C ASP A 34 4.36 23.01 -1.03
N ASN A 35 4.14 22.05 -0.13
CA ASN A 35 4.01 22.25 1.31
C ASN A 35 5.25 21.80 2.09
N GLY A 36 6.33 21.41 1.41
CA GLY A 36 7.57 20.91 2.02
C GLY A 36 7.44 19.56 2.74
N ILE A 37 6.28 18.90 2.70
CA ILE A 37 6.06 17.60 3.35
C ILE A 37 6.77 16.50 2.53
N PRO A 38 7.57 15.63 3.16
CA PRO A 38 8.23 14.54 2.46
C PRO A 38 7.21 13.54 1.91
N VAL A 39 7.52 12.89 0.78
CA VAL A 39 6.57 12.04 0.04
C VAL A 39 5.95 10.91 0.88
N HIS A 40 6.69 10.36 1.85
CA HIS A 40 6.23 9.26 2.72
C HIS A 40 5.30 9.71 3.85
N LEU A 41 5.04 11.01 4.01
CA LEU A 41 4.03 11.59 4.92
C LEU A 41 2.96 12.38 4.18
N LYS A 42 3.04 12.45 2.84
CA LYS A 42 2.23 13.36 2.03
C LYS A 42 0.78 12.91 1.87
N GLY A 43 0.48 11.65 2.17
CA GLY A 43 -0.87 11.10 2.29
C GLY A 43 -1.57 11.48 3.60
N GLY A 44 -0.88 12.11 4.56
CA GLY A 44 -1.44 12.72 5.76
C GLY A 44 -1.35 11.85 7.02
N THR A 45 -2.43 11.82 7.81
CA THR A 45 -2.43 11.23 9.15
C THR A 45 -2.19 9.72 9.17
N VAL A 46 -2.69 9.00 8.16
CA VAL A 46 -2.49 7.55 8.03
C VAL A 46 -1.01 7.24 7.82
N ASP A 47 -0.34 7.99 6.94
CA ASP A 47 1.09 7.83 6.68
C ASP A 47 1.92 8.09 7.96
N ALA A 48 1.58 9.16 8.69
CA ALA A 48 2.25 9.50 9.94
C ALA A 48 2.07 8.45 11.04
N LEU A 49 0.85 7.91 11.17
CA LEU A 49 0.56 6.81 12.11
C LEU A 49 1.37 5.57 11.73
N LEU A 50 1.29 5.16 10.46
CA LEU A 50 2.00 3.99 9.96
C LEU A 50 3.51 4.11 10.18
N TYR A 51 4.09 5.26 9.82
CA TYR A 51 5.51 5.55 10.03
C TYR A 51 5.92 5.40 11.51
N ARG A 52 5.17 6.01 12.43
CA ARG A 52 5.48 5.96 13.87
C ARG A 52 5.35 4.55 14.43
N THR A 53 4.29 3.82 14.05
CA THR A 53 4.10 2.44 14.48
C THR A 53 5.22 1.54 13.95
N THR A 54 5.59 1.66 12.67
CA THR A 54 6.70 0.90 12.11
C THR A 54 8.01 1.22 12.81
N MET A 55 8.31 2.50 13.06
CA MET A 55 9.52 2.92 13.77
C MET A 55 9.56 2.36 15.21
N MET A 56 8.44 2.40 15.91
CA MET A 56 8.33 1.84 17.26
C MET A 56 8.63 0.33 17.24
N LEU A 57 7.99 -0.41 16.34
CA LEU A 57 8.17 -1.85 16.21
C LEU A 57 9.61 -2.22 15.85
N THR A 58 10.26 -1.49 14.94
CA THR A 58 11.65 -1.79 14.56
C THR A 58 12.62 -1.48 15.68
N VAL A 59 12.50 -0.33 16.36
CA VAL A 59 13.39 0.02 17.48
C VAL A 59 13.25 -0.98 18.62
N LEU A 60 12.02 -1.34 19.00
CA LEU A 60 11.77 -2.33 20.05
C LEU A 60 12.26 -3.72 19.64
N GLY A 61 11.97 -4.14 18.40
CA GLY A 61 12.41 -5.42 17.86
C GLY A 61 13.93 -5.54 17.81
N THR A 62 14.63 -4.50 17.36
CA THR A 62 16.10 -4.46 17.37
C THR A 62 16.64 -4.54 18.80
N GLY A 63 16.09 -3.79 19.75
CA GLY A 63 16.49 -3.86 21.15
C GLY A 63 16.30 -5.27 21.74
N TYR A 64 15.19 -5.92 21.45
CA TYR A 64 14.91 -7.28 21.88
C TYR A 64 15.89 -8.29 21.28
N VAL A 65 16.18 -8.19 19.98
CA VAL A 65 17.17 -9.04 19.32
C VAL A 65 18.56 -8.86 19.92
N VAL A 66 18.96 -7.63 20.25
CA VAL A 66 20.25 -7.39 20.93
C VAL A 66 20.29 -8.02 22.31
N TYR A 67 19.19 -7.92 23.09
CA TYR A 67 19.08 -8.57 24.39
C TYR A 67 19.22 -10.10 24.29
N GLU A 68 18.47 -10.72 23.37
CA GLU A 68 18.54 -12.17 23.12
C GLU A 68 19.93 -12.59 22.63
N LEU A 69 20.55 -11.81 21.75
CA LEU A 69 21.89 -12.10 21.24
C LEU A 69 22.95 -12.05 22.33
N VAL A 70 22.90 -11.06 23.23
CA VAL A 70 23.79 -11.00 24.41
C VAL A 70 23.54 -12.19 25.33
N THR A 71 22.27 -12.50 25.59
CA THR A 71 21.85 -13.61 26.45
C THR A 71 22.30 -14.97 25.90
N ALA A 72 22.35 -15.13 24.58
CA ALA A 72 22.85 -16.33 23.90
C ALA A 72 24.38 -16.36 23.77
N ALA A 73 25.05 -15.21 23.72
CA ALA A 73 26.50 -15.11 23.55
C ALA A 73 27.28 -15.52 24.82
N PHE A 74 26.68 -15.41 26.00
CA PHE A 74 27.30 -15.78 27.27
C PHE A 74 26.73 -17.09 27.83
N PRO A 75 27.58 -17.94 28.44
CA PRO A 75 27.12 -19.20 29.02
C PRO A 75 26.17 -18.93 30.18
N GLN A 76 24.98 -19.51 30.11
CA GLN A 76 24.02 -19.43 31.20
C GLN A 76 24.39 -20.45 32.27
N LYS A 77 24.31 -20.03 33.53
CA LYS A 77 24.47 -20.96 34.65
C LYS A 77 23.35 -21.99 34.57
N LYS A 78 23.73 -23.27 34.56
CA LYS A 78 22.80 -24.36 34.81
C LYS A 78 22.79 -24.54 36.33
N ASP A 79 21.62 -24.36 36.94
CA ASP A 79 21.38 -24.93 38.26
C ASP A 79 21.40 -26.47 38.17
#